data_AF-A0A225DRF6-F1
#
_entry.id   AF-A0A225DRF6-F1
#
_cell.length_a   1.000
_cell.length_b   1.000
_cell.length_c   1.000
_cell.angle_alpha   90.00
_cell.angle_beta   90.00
_cell.angle_gamma   90.00
#
_symmetry.space_group_name_H-M   'P 1'
#
loop_
_entity.id
_entity.type
_entity.pdbx_description
1 polymer ?
#
loop_
_entity_poly.entity_id
_entity_poly.type
_entity_poly.pdbx_seq_one_letter_code
_entity_poly.pdbx_strand_id
1 'polypeptide(L)'
;MGSSLSVLIVVSLTTPALALAAPDKDAEVAAVLGELWIAVPKGFRADVPPAYMPDSVTPEKIEKNPKAYPFRAAVVNAVETLSFARRPPVLTTLRDPDSAARGLKQAVQQAQEQPARTILKLDETIRDLTTVLKSRDKEPSARWRAHAEYALAEARFRMVLAHEYDHALGNIRIGAIPELKKDKGENGVRLARVEKLSSKKEVKDMAEEAKRLLAEVIKTHPGTPWAMIADMRLKENMGMVWEPAVLPDPPKPKTKDAKKP
;
A
#
# COMPACT_ATOMS: atom_id res chain seq x y z
N MET A 1 -64.89 -18.69 -51.07
CA MET A 1 -63.56 -19.29 -51.35
C MET A 1 -62.56 -18.14 -51.40
N GLY A 2 -61.82 -17.94 -50.31
CA GLY A 2 -60.82 -16.87 -50.17
C GLY A 2 -59.76 -17.39 -49.20
N SER A 3 -58.74 -18.04 -49.76
CA SER A 3 -57.69 -18.70 -48.98
C SER A 3 -56.61 -17.70 -48.61
N SER A 4 -56.43 -17.51 -47.31
CA SER A 4 -55.33 -16.78 -46.70
C SER A 4 -54.08 -17.65 -46.70
N LEU A 5 -52.97 -17.18 -47.27
CA LEU A 5 -51.67 -17.84 -47.25
C LEU A 5 -50.65 -16.89 -46.61
N SER A 6 -50.32 -17.18 -45.35
CA SER A 6 -49.26 -16.54 -44.59
C SER A 6 -47.90 -17.01 -45.10
N VAL A 7 -47.05 -16.09 -45.53
CA VAL A 7 -45.65 -16.34 -45.92
C VAL A 7 -44.78 -16.31 -44.66
N LEU A 8 -44.19 -17.46 -44.30
CA LEU A 8 -43.16 -17.58 -43.28
C LEU A 8 -41.80 -17.18 -43.88
N ILE A 9 -41.17 -16.12 -43.36
CA ILE A 9 -39.79 -15.75 -43.69
C ILE A 9 -38.86 -16.54 -42.77
N VAL A 10 -38.07 -17.45 -43.34
CA VAL A 10 -36.97 -18.14 -42.65
C VAL A 10 -35.71 -17.27 -42.76
N VAL A 11 -35.31 -16.64 -41.66
CA VAL A 11 -34.02 -15.92 -41.56
C VAL A 11 -32.95 -16.92 -41.12
N SER A 12 -32.05 -17.26 -42.04
CA SER A 12 -30.83 -18.03 -41.74
C SER A 12 -29.79 -17.09 -41.15
N LEU A 13 -29.42 -17.30 -39.88
CA LEU A 13 -28.33 -16.58 -39.21
C LEU A 13 -27.04 -17.40 -39.34
N THR A 14 -26.24 -17.11 -40.35
CA THR A 14 -24.80 -17.44 -40.35
C THR A 14 -24.07 -16.49 -39.40
N THR A 15 -23.76 -16.97 -38.21
CA THR A 15 -22.88 -16.27 -37.26
C THR A 15 -21.45 -16.24 -37.80
N PRO A 16 -20.81 -15.07 -37.97
CA PRO A 16 -19.38 -15.04 -38.25
C PRO A 16 -18.63 -15.44 -36.99
N ALA A 17 -17.68 -16.37 -37.12
CA ALA A 17 -16.75 -16.71 -36.05
C ALA A 17 -15.96 -15.45 -35.67
N LEU A 18 -16.27 -14.90 -34.49
CA LEU A 18 -15.55 -13.79 -33.90
C LEU A 18 -14.15 -14.30 -33.54
N ALA A 19 -13.14 -13.91 -34.33
CA ALA A 19 -11.75 -14.13 -33.99
C ALA A 19 -11.49 -13.44 -32.64
N LEU A 20 -11.19 -14.25 -31.61
CA LEU A 20 -10.82 -13.76 -30.28
C LEU A 20 -9.55 -12.91 -30.44
N ALA A 21 -9.69 -11.59 -30.32
CA ALA A 21 -8.55 -10.69 -30.31
C ALA A 21 -7.60 -11.12 -29.18
N ALA A 22 -6.30 -11.14 -29.45
CA ALA A 22 -5.29 -11.40 -28.44
C ALA A 22 -5.51 -10.44 -27.25
N PRO A 23 -5.40 -10.93 -25.99
CA PRO A 23 -5.66 -10.10 -24.82
C PRO A 23 -4.78 -8.84 -24.81
N ASP A 24 -5.37 -7.73 -24.41
CA ASP A 24 -4.70 -6.44 -24.26
C ASP A 24 -3.59 -6.57 -23.20
N LYS A 25 -2.35 -6.32 -23.62
CA LYS A 25 -1.16 -6.41 -22.76
C LYS A 25 -1.28 -5.48 -21.54
N ASP A 26 -1.97 -4.36 -21.67
CA ASP A 26 -2.19 -3.42 -20.57
C ASP A 26 -3.15 -4.00 -19.51
N ALA A 27 -4.10 -4.86 -19.91
CA ALA A 27 -5.01 -5.57 -19.00
C ALA A 27 -4.32 -6.73 -18.26
N GLU A 28 -3.38 -7.42 -18.90
CA GLU A 28 -2.59 -8.48 -18.25
C GLU A 28 -1.64 -7.92 -17.19
N VAL A 29 -0.97 -6.80 -17.47
CA VAL A 29 -0.11 -6.10 -16.51
C VAL A 29 -0.94 -5.53 -15.35
N ALA A 30 -2.13 -4.98 -15.64
CA ALA A 30 -3.07 -4.53 -14.62
C ALA A 30 -3.62 -5.68 -13.76
N ALA A 31 -3.82 -6.87 -14.31
CA ALA A 31 -4.21 -8.07 -13.54
C ALA A 31 -3.07 -8.56 -12.64
N VAL A 32 -1.83 -8.61 -13.16
CA VAL A 32 -0.61 -9.00 -12.41
C VAL A 32 -0.36 -8.08 -11.19
N LEU A 33 -0.65 -6.78 -11.34
CA LEU A 33 -0.40 -5.77 -10.30
C LEU A 33 -1.63 -5.46 -9.45
N GLY A 34 -2.82 -5.70 -10.00
CA GLY A 34 -4.10 -5.67 -9.29
C GLY A 34 -4.19 -6.71 -8.18
N GLU A 35 -3.56 -7.88 -8.36
CA GLU A 35 -3.42 -8.91 -7.31
C GLU A 35 -2.62 -8.41 -6.08
N LEU A 36 -1.75 -7.41 -6.23
CA LEU A 36 -0.97 -6.80 -5.14
C LEU A 36 -1.49 -5.44 -4.67
N TRP A 37 -2.60 -4.97 -5.26
CA TRP A 37 -3.13 -3.62 -5.03
C TRP A 37 -2.05 -2.56 -5.22
N ILE A 38 -1.09 -2.79 -6.12
CA ILE A 38 -0.09 -1.79 -6.48
C ILE A 38 -0.65 -1.03 -7.66
N ALA A 39 -0.97 0.24 -7.45
CA ALA A 39 -1.44 1.12 -8.50
C ALA A 39 -0.36 1.18 -9.59
N VAL A 40 -0.64 0.57 -10.73
CA VAL A 40 0.19 0.69 -11.93
C VAL A 40 0.11 2.15 -12.37
N PRO A 41 1.23 2.87 -12.49
CA PRO A 41 1.21 4.22 -13.02
C PRO A 41 0.56 4.21 -14.41
N LYS A 42 -0.37 5.13 -14.64
CA LYS A 42 -1.06 5.27 -15.93
C LYS A 42 -0.03 5.43 -17.05
N GLY A 43 -0.01 4.51 -18.02
CA GLY A 43 0.94 4.52 -19.14
C GLY A 43 2.21 3.68 -18.93
N PHE A 44 2.33 2.93 -17.82
CA PHE A 44 3.38 1.93 -17.70
C PHE A 44 3.19 0.82 -18.74
N ARG A 45 4.08 0.77 -19.71
CA ARG A 45 4.20 -0.28 -20.73
C ARG A 45 5.52 -0.99 -20.53
N ALA A 46 5.60 -1.85 -19.52
CA ALA A 46 6.65 -2.87 -19.58
C ALA A 46 6.17 -3.98 -20.50
N ASP A 47 7.00 -4.30 -21.48
CA ASP A 47 7.10 -5.63 -22.06
C ASP A 47 7.47 -6.63 -20.96
N VAL A 48 6.52 -6.93 -20.07
CA VAL A 48 6.72 -7.88 -18.97
C VAL A 48 7.23 -9.19 -19.57
N PRO A 49 8.44 -9.65 -19.20
CA PRO A 49 8.99 -10.84 -19.82
C PRO A 49 8.06 -12.03 -19.57
N PRO A 50 7.93 -12.99 -20.51
CA PRO A 50 7.01 -14.13 -20.38
C PRO A 50 7.15 -14.90 -19.05
N ALA A 51 8.36 -14.97 -18.49
CA ALA A 51 8.63 -15.62 -17.20
C ALA A 51 7.94 -14.97 -15.98
N TYR A 52 7.47 -13.72 -16.11
CA TYR A 52 6.78 -12.96 -15.06
C TYR A 52 5.26 -12.91 -15.26
N MET A 53 4.74 -13.54 -16.32
CA MET A 53 3.30 -13.62 -16.55
C MET A 53 2.60 -14.51 -15.50
N PRO A 54 1.29 -14.32 -15.25
CA PRO A 54 0.52 -15.18 -14.36
C PRO A 54 0.63 -16.66 -14.76
N ASP A 55 0.72 -17.52 -13.76
CA ASP A 55 0.63 -18.97 -13.91
C ASP A 55 -0.78 -19.48 -13.55
N SER A 56 -1.04 -20.78 -13.75
CA SER A 56 -2.37 -21.38 -13.52
C SER A 56 -2.76 -21.53 -12.04
N VAL A 57 -1.90 -21.09 -11.12
CA VAL A 57 -2.08 -21.17 -9.67
C VAL A 57 -2.62 -19.83 -9.17
N THR A 58 -3.91 -19.82 -8.83
CA THR A 58 -4.61 -18.63 -8.33
C THR A 58 -4.44 -18.46 -6.82
N PRO A 59 -4.64 -17.24 -6.28
CA PRO A 59 -4.68 -17.00 -4.83
C PRO A 59 -5.64 -17.94 -4.08
N GLU A 60 -6.84 -18.16 -4.63
CA GLU A 60 -7.83 -19.08 -4.03
C GLU A 60 -7.31 -20.53 -3.91
N LYS A 61 -6.53 -21.02 -4.90
CA LYS A 61 -5.90 -22.36 -4.83
C LYS A 61 -4.82 -22.42 -3.75
N ILE A 62 -4.09 -21.33 -3.55
CA ILE A 62 -3.04 -21.20 -2.53
C ILE A 62 -3.67 -21.18 -1.14
N GLU A 63 -4.73 -20.38 -0.94
CA GLU A 63 -5.46 -20.29 0.33
C GLU A 63 -6.09 -21.62 0.75
N LYS A 64 -6.65 -22.39 -0.20
CA LYS A 64 -7.21 -23.72 0.07
C LYS A 64 -6.13 -24.76 0.38
N ASN A 65 -4.90 -24.57 -0.10
CA ASN A 65 -3.81 -25.55 0.02
C ASN A 65 -2.46 -24.91 0.40
N PRO A 66 -2.35 -24.20 1.54
CA PRO A 66 -1.16 -23.40 1.86
C PRO A 66 0.09 -24.26 2.07
N LYS A 67 -0.07 -25.51 2.53
CA LYS A 67 1.03 -26.47 2.70
C LYS A 67 1.64 -26.94 1.37
N ALA A 68 0.86 -26.93 0.29
CA ALA A 68 1.36 -27.27 -1.04
C ALA A 68 2.12 -26.09 -1.68
N TYR A 69 1.81 -24.86 -1.25
CA TYR A 69 2.40 -23.62 -1.79
C TYR A 69 2.93 -22.71 -0.68
N PRO A 70 3.81 -23.18 0.22
CA PRO A 70 4.20 -22.42 1.42
C PRO A 70 4.84 -21.07 1.08
N PHE A 71 5.64 -21.03 0.01
CA PHE A 71 6.26 -19.80 -0.50
C PHE A 71 5.21 -18.78 -0.92
N ARG A 72 4.23 -19.20 -1.72
CA ARG A 72 3.20 -18.34 -2.28
C ARG A 72 2.16 -17.94 -1.22
N ALA A 73 1.86 -18.82 -0.27
CA ALA A 73 1.00 -18.51 0.86
C ALA A 73 1.58 -17.38 1.72
N ALA A 74 2.89 -17.40 2.00
CA ALA A 74 3.56 -16.31 2.70
C ALA A 74 3.46 -14.98 1.94
N VAL A 75 3.58 -15.01 0.62
CA VAL A 75 3.39 -13.84 -0.24
C VAL A 75 1.95 -13.32 -0.15
N VAL A 76 0.95 -14.18 -0.31
CA VAL A 76 -0.49 -13.79 -0.24
C VAL A 76 -0.79 -13.14 1.12
N ASN A 77 -0.36 -13.77 2.22
CA ASN A 77 -0.53 -13.21 3.56
C ASN A 77 0.16 -11.84 3.70
N ALA A 78 1.35 -11.68 3.09
CA ALA A 78 2.06 -10.40 3.11
C ALA A 78 1.28 -9.30 2.39
N VAL A 79 0.57 -9.61 1.30
CA VAL A 79 -0.27 -8.62 0.59
C VAL A 79 -1.36 -8.06 1.50
N GLU A 80 -2.03 -8.93 2.27
CA GLU A 80 -3.05 -8.50 3.22
C GLU A 80 -2.48 -7.60 4.32
N THR A 81 -1.34 -7.99 4.91
CA THR A 81 -0.65 -7.17 5.91
C THR A 81 -0.22 -5.83 5.32
N LEU A 82 0.32 -5.81 4.11
CA LEU A 82 0.73 -4.58 3.44
C LEU A 82 -0.46 -3.66 3.12
N SER A 83 -1.61 -4.22 2.75
CA SER A 83 -2.86 -3.46 2.60
C SER A 83 -3.28 -2.79 3.92
N PHE A 84 -3.20 -3.53 5.03
CA PHE A 84 -3.43 -2.97 6.36
C PHE A 84 -2.42 -1.85 6.70
N ALA A 85 -1.13 -2.07 6.42
CA ALA A 85 -0.04 -1.12 6.72
C ALA A 85 -0.04 0.13 5.80
N ARG A 86 -0.77 0.10 4.69
CA ARG A 86 -0.94 1.25 3.76
C ARG A 86 -1.99 2.25 4.23
N ARG A 87 -2.79 1.92 5.25
CA ARG A 87 -3.82 2.83 5.78
C ARG A 87 -3.18 4.15 6.22
N PRO A 88 -3.80 5.30 5.89
CA PRO A 88 -3.25 6.59 6.25
C PRO A 88 -3.14 6.73 7.77
N PRO A 89 -2.16 7.49 8.29
CA PRO A 89 -2.09 7.80 9.71
C PRO A 89 -3.38 8.48 10.19
N VAL A 90 -3.88 8.08 11.36
CA VAL A 90 -5.17 8.57 11.89
C VAL A 90 -5.11 9.99 12.48
N LEU A 91 -3.93 10.41 12.93
CA LEU A 91 -3.66 11.76 13.43
C LEU A 91 -2.50 12.36 12.64
N THR A 92 -2.82 13.31 11.74
CA THR A 92 -1.86 13.96 10.83
C THR A 92 -1.83 15.48 10.97
N THR A 93 -2.78 16.06 11.71
CA THR A 93 -2.84 17.50 11.98
C THR A 93 -3.27 17.75 13.41
N LEU A 94 -2.76 18.82 14.00
CA LEU A 94 -3.07 19.22 15.36
C LEU A 94 -3.21 20.74 15.42
N ARG A 95 -4.42 21.22 15.72
CA ARG A 95 -4.69 22.64 15.92
C ARG A 95 -4.39 23.01 17.37
N ASP A 96 -3.78 24.18 17.56
CA ASP A 96 -3.43 24.73 18.88
C ASP A 96 -2.81 23.70 19.84
N PRO A 97 -1.70 23.06 19.47
CA PRO A 97 -1.13 21.93 20.19
C PRO A 97 -0.54 22.32 21.56
N ASP A 98 -0.35 23.61 21.83
CA ASP A 98 -0.01 24.16 23.16
C ASP A 98 -1.15 24.04 24.18
N SER A 99 -2.38 23.77 23.72
CA SER A 99 -3.50 23.56 24.62
C SER A 99 -3.31 22.23 25.36
N ALA A 100 -3.09 22.31 26.68
CA ALA A 100 -3.04 21.18 27.61
C ALA A 100 -4.41 20.48 27.77
N ALA A 101 -5.14 20.30 26.67
CA ALA A 101 -6.43 19.67 26.64
C ALA A 101 -6.26 18.20 27.04
N ARG A 102 -6.94 17.78 28.12
CA ARG A 102 -7.00 16.37 28.54
C ARG A 102 -7.32 15.42 27.38
N GLY A 103 -8.08 15.88 26.38
CA GLY A 103 -8.40 15.11 25.16
C GLY A 103 -7.21 14.84 24.24
N LEU A 104 -6.17 15.69 24.23
CA LEU A 104 -5.01 15.52 23.35
C LEU A 104 -4.21 14.26 23.70
N LYS A 105 -3.93 14.05 24.99
CA LYS A 105 -3.20 12.86 25.44
C LYS A 105 -3.95 11.57 25.09
N GLN A 106 -5.27 11.56 25.27
CA GLN A 106 -6.12 10.42 24.92
C GLN A 106 -6.16 10.19 23.41
N ALA A 107 -6.31 11.25 22.60
CA ALA A 107 -6.31 11.15 21.15
C ALA A 107 -4.98 10.61 20.61
N VAL A 108 -3.85 11.06 21.17
CA VAL A 108 -2.52 10.52 20.81
C VAL A 108 -2.41 9.06 21.22
N GLN A 109 -2.83 8.68 22.43
CA GLN A 109 -2.80 7.28 22.87
C GLN A 109 -3.63 6.38 21.96
N GLN A 110 -4.81 6.81 21.54
CA GLN A 110 -5.65 6.08 20.57
C GLN A 110 -4.97 6.00 19.20
N ALA A 111 -4.33 7.10 18.75
CA ALA A 111 -3.60 7.11 17.49
C ALA A 111 -2.41 6.14 17.48
N GLN A 112 -1.74 5.93 18.63
CA GLN A 112 -0.64 4.98 18.79
C GLN A 112 -1.06 3.51 18.65
N GLU A 113 -2.36 3.18 18.74
CA GLU A 113 -2.82 1.81 18.48
C GLU A 113 -2.55 1.38 17.03
N GLN A 114 -2.66 2.31 16.07
CA GLN A 114 -2.44 2.00 14.65
C GLN A 114 -0.99 1.55 14.36
N PRO A 115 0.06 2.32 14.68
CA PRO A 115 1.43 1.86 14.45
C PRO A 115 1.76 0.62 15.28
N ALA A 116 1.27 0.50 16.52
CA ALA A 116 1.53 -0.70 17.34
C ALA A 116 1.00 -1.99 16.68
N ARG A 117 -0.24 -1.98 16.19
CA ARG A 117 -0.82 -3.13 15.46
C ARG A 117 -0.11 -3.38 14.13
N THR A 118 0.30 -2.31 13.46
CA THR A 118 1.03 -2.39 12.17
C THR A 118 2.39 -3.04 12.36
N ILE A 119 3.15 -2.62 13.36
CA ILE A 119 4.46 -3.17 13.72
C ILE A 119 4.35 -4.66 14.03
N LEU A 120 3.39 -5.07 14.86
CA LEU A 120 3.20 -6.48 15.22
C LEU A 120 3.00 -7.36 13.97
N LYS A 121 2.07 -6.97 13.09
CA LYS A 121 1.77 -7.75 11.87
C LYS A 121 2.92 -7.76 10.88
N LEU A 122 3.62 -6.64 10.74
CA LEU A 122 4.76 -6.54 9.83
C LEU A 122 5.93 -7.39 10.33
N ASP A 123 6.16 -7.48 11.64
CA ASP A 123 7.23 -8.31 12.21
C ASP A 123 7.01 -9.80 11.89
N GLU A 124 5.79 -10.30 12.10
CA GLU A 124 5.38 -11.66 11.70
C GLU A 124 5.58 -11.88 10.19
N THR A 125 5.06 -10.96 9.37
CA THR A 125 5.15 -11.03 7.90
C THR A 125 6.62 -11.05 7.42
N ILE A 126 7.48 -10.23 8.02
CA ILE A 126 8.91 -10.17 7.71
C ILE A 126 9.58 -11.50 8.05
N ARG A 127 9.27 -12.10 9.19
CA ARG A 127 9.83 -13.40 9.60
C ARG A 127 9.42 -14.51 8.63
N ASP A 128 8.14 -14.53 8.24
CA ASP A 128 7.60 -15.53 7.30
C ASP A 128 8.26 -15.40 5.92
N LEU A 129 8.29 -14.19 5.37
CA LEU A 129 8.92 -13.90 4.07
C LEU A 129 10.42 -14.23 4.09
N THR A 130 11.14 -13.83 5.14
CA THR A 130 12.55 -14.16 5.32
C THR A 130 12.76 -15.68 5.36
N THR A 131 11.85 -16.42 5.97
CA THR A 131 11.92 -17.88 6.06
C THR A 131 11.75 -18.54 4.70
N VAL A 132 10.71 -18.17 3.94
CA VAL A 132 10.47 -18.79 2.63
C VAL A 132 11.54 -18.40 1.59
N LEU A 133 12.10 -17.19 1.68
CA LEU A 133 13.18 -16.73 0.81
C LEU A 133 14.49 -17.50 0.99
N LYS A 134 14.69 -18.23 2.10
CA LYS A 134 15.82 -19.18 2.23
C LYS A 134 15.76 -20.32 1.21
N SER A 135 14.57 -20.64 0.71
CA SER A 135 14.33 -21.64 -0.34
C SER A 135 13.88 -20.99 -1.66
N ARG A 136 14.25 -19.72 -1.88
CA ARG A 136 13.90 -18.94 -3.08
C ARG A 136 14.09 -19.71 -4.38
N ASP A 137 15.23 -20.37 -4.56
CA ASP A 137 15.56 -21.02 -5.83
C ASP A 137 14.73 -22.29 -6.10
N LYS A 138 13.95 -22.76 -5.11
CA LYS A 138 12.99 -23.86 -5.27
C LYS A 138 11.64 -23.38 -5.81
N GLU A 139 11.33 -22.09 -5.75
CA GLU A 139 10.12 -21.55 -6.39
C GLU A 139 10.42 -21.37 -7.89
N PRO A 140 9.78 -22.11 -8.80
CA PRO A 140 10.07 -22.04 -10.23
C PRO A 140 9.63 -20.72 -10.88
N SER A 141 8.58 -20.08 -10.36
CA SER A 141 8.02 -18.86 -10.95
C SER A 141 8.84 -17.62 -10.62
N ALA A 142 9.34 -16.93 -11.65
CA ALA A 142 10.04 -15.65 -11.48
C ALA A 142 9.12 -14.56 -10.91
N ARG A 143 7.84 -14.60 -11.29
CA ARG A 143 6.79 -13.73 -10.75
C ARG A 143 6.68 -13.86 -9.23
N TRP A 144 6.53 -15.08 -8.71
CA TRP A 144 6.39 -15.31 -7.27
C TRP A 144 7.66 -14.95 -6.50
N ARG A 145 8.85 -15.22 -7.05
CA ARG A 145 10.11 -14.74 -6.45
C ARG A 145 10.15 -13.22 -6.33
N ALA A 146 9.81 -12.49 -7.39
CA ALA A 146 9.75 -11.03 -7.37
C ALA A 146 8.72 -10.49 -6.39
N HIS A 147 7.54 -11.12 -6.30
CA HIS A 147 6.54 -10.76 -5.29
C HIS A 147 7.10 -10.90 -3.88
N ALA A 148 7.76 -12.02 -3.55
CA ALA A 148 8.31 -12.25 -2.21
C ALA A 148 9.43 -11.27 -1.86
N GLU A 149 10.37 -11.06 -2.78
CA GLU A 149 11.49 -10.11 -2.59
C GLU A 149 10.97 -8.68 -2.39
N TYR A 150 10.05 -8.23 -3.25
CA TYR A 150 9.43 -6.91 -3.11
C TYR A 150 8.57 -6.79 -1.86
N ALA A 151 7.77 -7.80 -1.52
CA ALA A 151 6.92 -7.77 -0.32
C ALA A 151 7.77 -7.66 0.94
N LEU A 152 8.93 -8.32 1.00
CA LEU A 152 9.85 -8.21 2.13
C LEU A 152 10.41 -6.78 2.22
N ALA A 153 10.85 -6.23 1.09
CA ALA A 153 11.40 -4.87 1.00
C ALA A 153 10.35 -3.82 1.43
N GLU A 154 9.13 -3.91 0.89
CA GLU A 154 8.01 -3.03 1.24
C GLU A 154 7.60 -3.21 2.72
N ALA A 155 7.58 -4.43 3.26
CA ALA A 155 7.25 -4.65 4.66
C ALA A 155 8.26 -4.00 5.61
N ARG A 156 9.56 -4.09 5.28
CA ARG A 156 10.63 -3.39 6.00
C ARG A 156 10.50 -1.87 5.89
N PHE A 157 10.21 -1.35 4.70
CA PHE A 157 9.94 0.08 4.51
C PHE A 157 8.76 0.56 5.35
N ARG A 158 7.65 -0.19 5.36
CA ARG A 158 6.45 0.13 6.13
C ARG A 158 6.68 0.03 7.64
N MET A 159 7.55 -0.87 8.08
CA MET A 159 7.96 -0.99 9.48
C MET A 159 8.63 0.31 9.95
N VAL A 160 9.53 0.86 9.14
CA VAL A 160 10.19 2.14 9.44
C VAL A 160 9.17 3.26 9.52
N LEU A 161 8.24 3.36 8.56
CA LEU A 161 7.18 4.37 8.60
C LEU A 161 6.31 4.26 9.87
N ALA A 162 5.98 3.03 10.30
CA ALA A 162 5.19 2.82 11.50
C ALA A 162 5.95 3.27 12.76
N HIS A 163 7.25 3.00 12.85
CA HIS A 163 8.09 3.48 13.93
C HIS A 163 8.27 5.01 13.93
N GLU A 164 8.51 5.62 12.78
CA GLU A 164 8.61 7.08 12.66
C GLU A 164 7.29 7.77 13.02
N TYR A 165 6.16 7.16 12.64
CA TYR A 165 4.85 7.68 13.04
C TYR A 165 4.63 7.58 14.55
N ASP A 166 4.90 6.44 15.17
CA ASP A 166 4.78 6.27 16.62
C ASP A 166 5.71 7.23 17.37
N HIS A 167 6.94 7.42 16.88
CA HIS A 167 7.88 8.39 17.42
C HIS A 167 7.34 9.83 17.33
N ALA A 168 6.81 10.23 16.17
CA ALA A 168 6.20 11.54 16.00
C ALA A 168 5.00 11.74 16.94
N LEU A 169 4.17 10.71 17.16
CA LEU A 169 3.10 10.76 18.16
C LEU A 169 3.64 10.92 19.58
N GLY A 170 4.72 10.22 19.92
CA GLY A 170 5.44 10.36 21.19
C GLY A 170 5.91 11.79 21.47
N ASN A 171 6.40 12.49 20.43
CA ASN A 171 6.84 13.88 20.55
C ASN A 171 5.74 14.83 21.03
N ILE A 172 4.49 14.62 20.61
CA ILE A 172 3.35 15.42 21.11
C ILE A 172 3.20 15.27 22.63
N ARG A 173 3.37 14.06 23.15
CA ARG A 173 3.16 13.77 24.58
C ARG A 173 4.18 14.45 25.49
N ILE A 174 5.40 14.64 25.00
CA ILE A 174 6.49 15.28 25.72
C ILE A 174 6.64 16.77 25.39
N GLY A 175 5.74 17.33 24.56
CA GLY A 175 5.80 18.74 24.14
C GLY A 175 6.92 19.05 23.15
N ALA A 176 7.50 18.05 22.49
CA ALA A 176 8.53 18.21 21.46
C ALA A 176 7.90 18.53 20.08
N ILE A 177 7.11 19.59 20.04
CA ILE A 177 6.44 20.11 18.84
C ILE A 177 7.02 21.47 18.47
N PRO A 178 7.01 21.86 17.18
CA PRO A 178 7.47 23.18 16.77
C PRO A 178 6.65 24.31 17.39
N GLU A 179 7.32 25.42 17.71
CA GLU A 179 6.65 26.67 18.09
C GLU A 179 5.87 27.26 16.91
N LEU A 180 4.69 27.81 17.20
CA LEU A 180 3.83 28.45 16.21
C LEU A 180 4.09 29.96 16.11
N LYS A 181 4.34 30.44 14.90
CA LYS A 181 4.47 31.86 14.57
C LYS A 181 3.09 32.44 14.26
N LYS A 182 2.40 32.88 15.32
CA LYS A 182 1.04 33.45 15.24
C LYS A 182 0.98 34.68 14.34
N ASP A 183 2.06 35.46 14.25
CA ASP A 183 2.22 36.59 13.33
C ASP A 183 2.13 36.18 11.85
N LYS A 184 2.45 34.91 11.54
CA LYS A 184 2.34 34.32 10.19
C LYS A 184 1.02 33.57 9.97
N GLY A 185 0.10 33.62 10.93
CA GLY A 185 -1.18 32.90 10.86
C GLY A 185 -1.07 31.40 11.11
N GLU A 186 0.07 30.90 11.58
CA GLU A 186 0.23 29.49 11.97
C GLU A 186 -0.67 29.19 13.18
N ASN A 187 -1.55 28.21 13.02
CA ASN A 187 -2.57 27.85 14.02
C ASN A 187 -2.54 26.35 14.36
N GLY A 188 -1.52 25.62 13.92
CA GLY A 188 -1.36 24.21 14.22
C GLY A 188 -0.11 23.62 13.63
N VAL A 189 -0.01 22.30 13.73
CA VAL A 189 1.04 21.49 13.13
C VAL A 189 0.45 20.44 12.20
N ARG A 190 1.23 20.03 11.21
CA ARG A 190 0.94 18.90 10.31
C ARG A 190 2.10 17.91 10.33
N LEU A 191 1.79 16.65 10.17
CA LEU A 191 2.79 15.60 10.00
C LEU A 191 3.32 15.65 8.57
N ALA A 192 4.63 15.77 8.43
CA ALA A 192 5.33 15.82 7.14
C ALA A 192 6.35 14.69 7.03
N ARG A 193 6.58 14.22 5.79
CA ARG A 193 7.64 13.26 5.49
C ARG A 193 8.94 13.98 5.15
N VAL A 194 10.03 13.57 5.78
CA VAL A 194 11.36 14.16 5.62
C VAL A 194 12.43 13.08 5.42
N GLU A 195 13.55 13.45 4.83
CA GLU A 195 14.65 12.51 4.56
C GLU A 195 15.27 11.97 5.85
N LYS A 196 15.45 12.84 6.85
CA LYS A 196 16.09 12.51 8.12
C LYS A 196 15.14 11.75 9.05
N LEU A 197 15.55 10.56 9.46
CA LEU A 197 14.85 9.77 10.50
C LEU A 197 15.04 10.39 11.88
N SER A 198 13.94 10.49 12.64
CA SER A 198 13.94 11.02 14.00
C SER A 198 14.06 9.93 15.06
N SER A 199 13.79 8.67 14.72
CA SER A 199 13.82 7.54 15.65
C SER A 199 15.23 7.08 16.04
N LYS A 200 15.26 6.08 16.92
CA LYS A 200 16.48 5.45 17.46
C LYS A 200 17.29 4.73 16.38
N LYS A 201 18.53 4.37 16.72
CA LYS A 201 19.50 3.74 15.81
C LYS A 201 18.93 2.47 15.16
N GLU A 202 18.19 1.66 15.90
CA GLU A 202 17.62 0.40 15.42
C GLU A 202 16.68 0.64 14.22
N VAL A 203 15.88 1.71 14.24
CA VAL A 203 14.98 2.08 13.13
C VAL A 203 15.77 2.60 11.93
N LYS A 204 16.90 3.27 12.16
CA LYS A 204 17.81 3.69 11.09
C LYS A 204 18.44 2.49 10.40
N ASP A 205 18.89 1.50 11.17
CA ASP A 205 19.43 0.25 10.64
C ASP A 205 18.34 -0.49 9.81
N MET A 206 17.09 -0.50 10.27
CA MET A 206 15.96 -1.05 9.50
C MET A 206 15.71 -0.30 8.18
N ALA A 207 15.90 1.02 8.16
CA ALA A 207 15.73 1.82 6.95
C ALA A 207 16.81 1.56 5.91
N GLU A 208 18.06 1.41 6.34
CA GLU A 208 19.15 1.01 5.45
C GLU A 208 18.94 -0.41 4.89
N GLU A 209 18.47 -1.34 5.72
CA GLU A 209 18.08 -2.67 5.27
C GLU A 209 16.94 -2.63 4.24
N ALA A 210 15.90 -1.81 4.48
CA ALA A 210 14.80 -1.63 3.54
C ALA A 210 15.29 -1.08 2.18
N LYS A 211 16.16 -0.06 2.20
CA LYS A 211 16.77 0.49 0.98
C LYS A 211 17.62 -0.57 0.25
N ARG A 212 18.42 -1.34 0.97
CA ARG A 212 19.23 -2.43 0.41
C ARG A 212 18.34 -3.45 -0.31
N LEU A 213 17.27 -3.90 0.33
CA LEU A 213 16.33 -4.87 -0.25
C LEU A 213 15.62 -4.31 -1.49
N LEU A 214 15.20 -3.05 -1.47
CA LEU A 214 14.60 -2.41 -2.65
C LEU A 214 15.61 -2.32 -3.82
N ALA A 215 16.85 -1.94 -3.53
CA ALA A 215 17.92 -1.92 -4.54
C ALA A 215 18.21 -3.32 -5.09
N GLU A 216 18.14 -4.36 -4.25
CA GLU A 216 18.26 -5.75 -4.67
C GLU A 216 17.13 -6.14 -5.63
N VAL A 217 15.86 -5.80 -5.34
CA VAL A 217 14.72 -6.06 -6.24
C VAL A 217 14.94 -5.43 -7.62
N ILE A 218 15.45 -4.19 -7.68
CA ILE A 218 15.75 -3.52 -8.96
C ILE A 218 16.81 -4.29 -9.74
N LYS A 219 17.85 -4.78 -9.04
CA LYS A 219 18.96 -5.53 -9.63
C LYS A 219 18.55 -6.93 -10.06
N THR A 220 17.72 -7.64 -9.29
CA THR A 220 17.34 -9.03 -9.54
C THR A 220 16.20 -9.16 -10.55
N HIS A 221 15.36 -8.14 -10.66
CA HIS A 221 14.18 -8.14 -11.54
C HIS A 221 14.14 -6.94 -12.49
N PRO A 222 15.21 -6.66 -13.27
CA PRO A 222 15.29 -5.49 -14.13
C PRO A 222 14.21 -5.50 -15.22
N GLY A 223 13.71 -4.33 -15.59
CA GLY A 223 12.67 -4.16 -16.63
C GLY A 223 11.27 -4.65 -16.21
N THR A 224 11.09 -5.06 -14.96
CA THR A 224 9.81 -5.53 -14.45
C THR A 224 9.07 -4.43 -13.67
N PRO A 225 7.74 -4.55 -13.48
CA PRO A 225 7.01 -3.62 -12.63
C PRO A 225 7.57 -3.53 -11.20
N TRP A 226 8.00 -4.66 -10.61
CA TRP A 226 8.56 -4.67 -9.25
C TRP A 226 9.81 -3.80 -9.14
N ALA A 227 10.71 -3.85 -10.13
CA ALA A 227 11.88 -2.97 -10.16
C ALA A 227 11.47 -1.49 -10.29
N MET A 228 10.50 -1.16 -11.15
CA MET A 228 10.01 0.21 -11.26
C MET A 228 9.44 0.72 -9.93
N ILE A 229 8.57 -0.07 -9.29
CA ILE A 229 7.94 0.33 -8.03
C ILE A 229 8.98 0.41 -6.91
N ALA A 230 9.96 -0.49 -6.88
CA ALA A 230 11.07 -0.44 -5.93
C ALA A 230 11.92 0.83 -6.12
N ASP A 231 12.19 1.24 -7.36
CA ASP A 231 12.87 2.51 -7.66
C ASP A 231 12.07 3.73 -7.21
N MET A 232 10.75 3.74 -7.45
CA MET A 232 9.86 4.78 -6.92
C MET A 232 9.91 4.82 -5.39
N ARG A 233 9.90 3.64 -4.75
CA ARG A 233 9.93 3.52 -3.29
C ARG A 233 11.23 4.04 -2.68
N LEU A 234 12.38 3.80 -3.32
CA LEU A 234 13.67 4.31 -2.87
C LEU A 234 13.75 5.84 -2.81
N LYS A 235 12.96 6.52 -3.65
CA LYS A 235 12.87 7.98 -3.69
C LYS A 235 11.93 8.55 -2.62
N GLU A 236 11.19 7.71 -1.91
CA GLU A 236 10.30 8.15 -0.84
C GLU A 236 11.06 8.40 0.47
N ASN A 237 10.77 9.54 1.09
CA ASN A 237 11.22 9.87 2.43
C ASN A 237 10.56 8.96 3.48
N MET A 238 11.36 8.42 4.40
CA MET A 238 10.89 7.56 5.49
C MET A 238 10.71 8.30 6.82
N GLY A 239 11.41 9.42 7.02
CA GLY A 239 11.34 10.19 8.26
C GLY A 239 10.00 10.92 8.42
N MET A 240 9.59 11.15 9.66
CA MET A 240 8.40 11.93 9.97
C MET A 240 8.67 12.99 11.03
N VAL A 241 8.16 14.19 10.80
CA VAL A 241 8.25 15.33 11.72
C VAL A 241 6.95 16.11 11.74
N TRP A 242 6.71 16.82 12.85
CA TRP A 242 5.68 17.86 12.90
C TRP A 242 6.25 19.16 12.34
N GLU A 243 5.50 19.82 11.47
CA GLU A 243 5.81 21.15 10.92
C GLU A 243 4.70 22.13 11.27
N PRO A 244 5.01 23.42 11.54
CA PRO A 244 4.00 24.46 11.64
C PRO A 244 3.13 24.52 10.37
N ALA A 245 1.84 24.80 10.55
CA ALA A 245 0.88 24.86 9.47
C ALA A 245 -0.21 25.91 9.72
N VAL A 246 -0.71 26.48 8.62
CA VAL A 246 -1.98 27.19 8.58
C VAL A 246 -3.05 26.17 8.21
N LEU A 247 -3.80 25.71 9.20
CA LEU A 247 -4.88 24.75 9.05
C LEU A 247 -6.19 25.47 8.70
N PRO A 248 -7.00 24.93 7.77
CA PRO A 248 -8.31 25.47 7.47
C PRO A 248 -9.24 25.33 8.69
N ASP A 249 -10.16 26.27 8.85
CA ASP A 249 -11.14 26.21 9.93
C ASP A 249 -12.03 24.97 9.80
N PRO A 250 -12.38 24.33 10.94
CA PRO A 250 -13.25 23.17 10.91
C PRO A 250 -14.60 23.55 10.28
N PRO A 251 -15.23 22.65 9.50
CA PRO A 251 -16.53 22.92 8.90
C PRO A 251 -17.55 23.27 9.99
N LYS A 252 -18.30 24.36 9.78
CA LYS A 252 -19.33 24.80 10.73
C LYS A 252 -20.32 23.65 10.98
N PRO A 253 -20.78 23.44 12.23
CA PRO A 253 -21.82 22.45 12.50
C PRO A 253 -23.02 22.72 11.60
N LYS A 254 -23.56 21.69 10.95
CA LYS A 254 -24.85 21.82 10.25
C LYS A 254 -25.90 22.11 11.31
N THR A 255 -26.30 23.37 11.46
CA THR A 255 -27.47 23.75 12.24
C THR A 255 -28.65 22.98 11.65
N LYS A 256 -29.19 22.02 12.41
CA LYS A 256 -30.49 21.44 12.06
C LYS A 256 -31.48 22.59 12.17
N ASP A 257 -32.04 23.02 11.05
CA ASP A 257 -33.12 24.00 11.05
C ASP A 257 -34.18 23.55 12.05
N ALA A 258 -34.31 24.32 13.12
CA ALA A 258 -35.36 24.12 14.11
C ALA A 258 -36.68 24.23 13.35
N LYS A 259 -37.36 23.09 13.19
CA LYS A 259 -38.71 23.02 12.66
C LYS A 259 -39.57 23.94 13.54
N LYS A 260 -39.88 25.12 13.00
CA LYS A 260 -40.70 26.14 13.67
C LYS A 260 -42.07 25.51 13.97
N PRO A 261 -42.60 25.67 15.19
CA PRO A 261 -43.88 25.06 15.59
C PRO A 261 -45.04 25.54 14.74
#